data_AF-A0A1M2W2E1-F1
#
_entry.id   AF-A0A1M2W2E1-F1
#
_cell.length_a   1.000
_cell.length_b   1.000
_cell.length_c   1.000
_cell.angle_alpha   90.00
_cell.angle_beta   90.00
_cell.angle_gamma   90.00
#
_symmetry.space_group_name_H-M   'P 1'
#
loop_
_entity.id
_entity.type
_entity.pdbx_description
1 polymer ?
#
loop_
_entity_poly.entity_id
_entity_poly.type
_entity_poly.pdbx_seq_one_letter_code
_entity_poly.pdbx_strand_id
1 'polypeptide(L)'
;MTGSIIVHNATSEPCHVFVSKYSRQSANDDWYVLQPGQRDSWARDGWEVVAFKNGDDTDRGGVYVRVNTTVTFNGLYNISK
;
A
#
# COMPACT_ATOMS: atom_id res chain seq x y z
N MET A 1 6.75 8.05 16.32
CA MET A 1 5.56 7.35 16.84
C MET A 1 5.22 6.26 15.83
N THR A 2 5.15 5.02 16.31
CA THR A 2 4.83 3.85 15.51
C THR A 2 3.32 3.74 15.35
N GLY A 3 2.89 3.38 14.15
CA GLY A 3 1.48 3.13 13.84
C GLY A 3 1.37 2.14 12.68
N SER A 4 0.17 2.05 12.10
CA SER A 4 -0.10 1.13 11.01
C SER A 4 -0.66 1.85 9.79
N ILE A 5 -0.20 1.50 8.61
CA ILE A 5 -0.91 1.82 7.37
C ILE A 5 -1.70 0.58 6.98
N ILE A 6 -3.02 0.73 6.90
CA ILE A 6 -3.90 -0.35 6.44
C ILE A 6 -4.08 -0.18 4.95
N VAL A 7 -3.93 -1.25 4.17
CA VAL A 7 -4.25 -1.25 2.74
C VAL A 7 -5.41 -2.20 2.49
N HIS A 8 -6.42 -1.71 1.76
CA HIS A 8 -7.59 -2.47 1.36
C HIS A 8 -7.64 -2.57 -0.17
N ASN A 9 -7.63 -3.79 -0.70
CA ASN A 9 -7.95 -4.04 -2.10
C ASN A 9 -9.47 -4.11 -2.25
N ALA A 10 -10.10 -3.04 -2.76
CA ALA A 10 -11.54 -2.98 -2.98
C ALA A 10 -11.95 -3.46 -4.39
N THR A 11 -11.00 -3.97 -5.18
CA THR A 11 -11.26 -4.48 -6.53
C THR A 11 -11.62 -5.96 -6.51
N SER A 12 -12.11 -6.48 -7.65
CA SER A 12 -12.36 -7.90 -7.87
C SER A 12 -11.13 -8.71 -8.31
N GLU A 13 -9.98 -8.05 -8.47
CA GLU A 13 -8.73 -8.67 -8.95
C GLU A 13 -7.61 -8.54 -7.91
N PRO A 14 -6.60 -9.43 -7.88
CA PRO A 14 -5.44 -9.24 -7.02
C PRO A 14 -4.68 -7.95 -7.35
N CYS A 15 -4.14 -7.28 -6.34
CA CYS A 15 -3.26 -6.12 -6.54
C CYS A 15 -1.89 -6.32 -5.89
N HIS A 16 -0.85 -5.81 -6.55
CA HIS A 16 0.49 -5.75 -5.99
C HIS A 16 0.64 -4.44 -5.22
N VAL A 17 0.98 -4.51 -3.94
CA VAL A 17 1.19 -3.36 -3.07
C VAL A 17 2.63 -3.33 -2.57
N PHE A 18 3.19 -2.13 -2.53
CA PHE A 18 4.46 -1.79 -1.92
C PHE A 18 4.20 -0.71 -0.86
N VAL A 19 4.75 -0.91 0.34
CA VAL A 19 4.76 0.12 1.39
C VAL A 19 6.20 0.41 1.74
N SER A 20 6.67 1.63 1.45
CA SER A 20 8.07 2.01 1.71
C SER A 20 8.44 1.83 3.17
N LYS A 21 9.74 1.75 3.43
CA LYS A 21 10.33 1.71 4.77
C LYS A 21 11.09 2.99 5.12
N TYR A 22 10.75 4.10 4.48
CA TYR A 22 11.50 5.36 4.53
C TYR A 22 11.69 5.83 5.97
N SER A 23 10.61 5.83 6.75
CA SER A 23 10.62 6.28 8.14
C SER A 23 10.99 5.16 9.13
N ARG A 24 11.04 3.89 8.68
CA ARG A 24 11.42 2.73 9.51
C ARG A 24 12.29 1.73 8.74
N GLN A 25 13.59 1.98 8.72
CA GLN A 25 14.58 1.21 7.93
C GLN A 25 14.66 -0.29 8.24
N SER A 26 14.21 -0.72 9.43
CA SER A 26 14.17 -2.13 9.82
C SER A 26 12.97 -2.90 9.25
N ALA A 27 12.02 -2.23 8.59
CA ALA A 27 10.87 -2.86 7.98
C ALA A 27 11.19 -3.48 6.60
N ASN A 28 10.32 -4.40 6.16
CA ASN A 28 10.34 -4.96 4.81
C ASN A 28 9.51 -4.07 3.87
N ASP A 29 10.02 -3.81 2.66
CA ASP A 29 9.38 -3.06 1.57
C ASP A 29 9.32 -3.85 0.26
N ASP A 30 9.24 -5.18 0.34
CA ASP A 30 8.99 -6.03 -0.82
C ASP A 30 7.56 -5.82 -1.34
N TRP A 31 7.35 -6.14 -2.62
CA TRP A 31 6.01 -6.18 -3.20
C TRP A 31 5.23 -7.36 -2.63
N TYR A 32 4.01 -7.08 -2.17
CA TYR A 32 3.07 -8.06 -1.64
C TYR A 32 1.80 -8.13 -2.49
N VAL A 33 1.20 -9.31 -2.62
CA VAL A 33 -0.06 -9.49 -3.35
C VAL A 33 -1.22 -9.51 -2.37
N LEU A 34 -2.13 -8.54 -2.48
CA LEU A 34 -3.42 -8.56 -1.80
C LEU A 34 -4.49 -9.16 -2.71
N GLN A 35 -5.17 -10.20 -2.23
CA GLN A 35 -6.29 -10.82 -2.93
C GLN A 35 -7.50 -9.87 -2.99
N PRO A 36 -8.47 -10.12 -3.90
CA PRO A 36 -9.70 -9.34 -3.98
C PRO A 36 -10.40 -9.21 -2.63
N GLY A 37 -10.81 -7.99 -2.26
CA GLY A 37 -11.47 -7.70 -0.98
C GLY A 37 -10.57 -7.79 0.27
N GLN A 38 -9.30 -8.19 0.12
CA GLN A 38 -8.40 -8.38 1.26
C GLN A 38 -7.97 -7.03 1.86
N ARG A 39 -7.80 -7.04 3.18
CA ARG A 39 -7.13 -5.98 3.94
C ARG A 39 -5.89 -6.53 4.63
N ASP A 40 -4.84 -5.72 4.68
CA ASP A 40 -3.66 -6.02 5.47
C ASP A 40 -3.04 -4.74 6.05
N SER A 41 -2.10 -4.89 6.98
CA SER A 41 -1.56 -3.82 7.82
C SER A 41 -0.04 -3.82 7.86
N TRP A 42 0.55 -2.68 7.53
CA TRP A 42 2.00 -2.46 7.62
C TRP A 42 2.33 -1.60 8.83
N ALA A 43 3.04 -2.19 9.79
CA ALA A 43 3.61 -1.43 10.90
C ALA A 43 4.74 -0.52 10.37
N ARG A 44 4.58 0.79 10.57
CA ARG A 44 5.48 1.84 10.07
C ARG A 44 5.65 2.94 11.10
N ASP A 45 6.60 3.82 10.82
CA ASP A 45 6.78 5.06 11.56
C ASP A 45 6.46 6.24 10.62
N GLY A 46 6.01 7.38 11.13
CA GLY A 46 5.97 8.61 10.34
C GLY A 46 5.15 8.54 9.04
N TRP A 47 5.79 8.88 7.92
CA TRP A 47 5.18 8.94 6.59
C TRP A 47 5.80 7.91 5.65
N GLU A 48 4.98 7.33 4.78
CA GLU A 48 5.40 6.32 3.80
C GLU A 48 4.64 6.50 2.48
N VAL A 49 5.28 6.03 1.40
CA VAL A 49 4.65 5.82 0.10
C VAL A 49 3.97 4.45 0.12
N VAL A 50 2.68 4.43 -0.22
CA VAL A 50 1.96 3.21 -0.60
C VAL A 50 1.81 3.25 -2.11
N ALA A 51 2.41 2.28 -2.79
CA ALA A 51 2.38 2.17 -4.24
C ALA A 51 1.74 0.85 -4.69
N PHE A 52 1.15 0.88 -5.87
CA PHE A 52 0.57 -0.26 -6.55
C PHE A 52 1.14 -0.36 -7.96
N LYS A 53 1.11 -1.56 -8.54
CA LYS A 53 1.50 -1.79 -9.93
C LYS A 53 0.53 -2.72 -10.66
N ASN A 54 0.48 -2.63 -11.98
CA ASN A 54 -0.20 -3.63 -12.81
C ASN A 54 0.61 -4.94 -12.89
N GLY A 55 0.01 -5.98 -13.47
CA GLY A 55 0.65 -7.30 -13.60
C GLY A 55 1.98 -7.27 -14.35
N ASP A 56 2.07 -6.44 -15.39
CA ASP A 56 3.26 -6.32 -16.24
C ASP A 56 4.31 -5.33 -15.70
N ASP A 57 4.02 -4.66 -14.58
CA ASP A 57 4.90 -3.65 -13.96
C ASP A 57 5.29 -2.48 -14.89
N THR A 58 4.39 -2.10 -15.80
CA THR A 58 4.55 -0.95 -16.70
C THR A 58 3.93 0.32 -16.13
N ASP A 59 2.88 0.16 -15.31
CA ASP A 59 2.12 1.25 -14.70
C ASP A 59 2.16 1.14 -13.18
N ARG A 60 2.46 2.27 -12.53
CA ARG A 60 2.45 2.38 -11.08
C ARG A 60 1.67 3.61 -10.64
N GLY A 61 0.93 3.46 -9.54
CA GLY A 61 0.18 4.54 -8.91
C GLY A 61 0.40 4.49 -7.40
N GLY A 62 0.38 5.62 -6.71
CA GLY A 62 0.64 5.61 -5.27
C GLY A 62 0.25 6.90 -4.56
N VAL A 63 0.24 6.80 -3.24
CA VAL A 63 -0.08 7.91 -2.33
C VAL A 63 0.97 8.00 -1.23
N TYR A 64 1.29 9.23 -0.83
CA TYR A 64 2.09 9.50 0.37
C TYR A 64 1.16 9.76 1.56
N VAL A 65 1.29 8.93 2.60
CA VAL A 65 0.39 8.89 3.76
C VAL A 65 1.17 8.82 5.06
N ARG A 66 0.56 9.30 6.14
CA ARG A 66 1.09 9.12 7.49
C ARG A 66 0.58 7.79 8.05
N VAL A 67 1.28 7.24 9.03
CA VAL A 67 0.76 6.12 9.84
C VAL A 67 -0.62 6.42 10.41
N ASN A 68 -1.40 5.36 10.64
CA ASN A 68 -2.81 5.36 11.05
C ASN A 68 -3.79 5.81 9.96
N THR A 69 -3.39 5.73 8.69
CA THR A 69 -4.25 5.92 7.51
C THR A 69 -4.67 4.58 6.92
N THR A 70 -5.88 4.52 6.35
CA THR A 70 -6.34 3.40 5.50
C THR A 70 -6.29 3.82 4.04
N VAL A 71 -5.46 3.16 3.24
CA VAL A 71 -5.42 3.34 1.79
C VAL A 71 -6.32 2.31 1.13
N THR A 72 -7.29 2.76 0.33
CA THR A 72 -8.15 1.87 -0.44
C THR A 72 -7.79 1.93 -1.92
N PHE A 73 -7.44 0.78 -2.47
CA PHE A 73 -7.16 0.57 -3.88
C PHE A 73 -8.45 0.22 -4.61
N ASN A 74 -8.93 1.12 -5.48
CA ASN A 74 -10.04 0.88 -6.40
C ASN A 74 -9.56 0.71 -7.86
N GLY A 75 -8.25 0.78 -8.09
CA GLY A 75 -7.60 0.77 -9.40
C GLY A 75 -6.39 1.71 -9.42
N LEU A 76 -5.47 1.53 -10.38
CA LEU A 76 -4.21 2.28 -10.44
C LEU A 76 -4.39 3.81 -10.55
N TYR A 77 -5.47 4.24 -11.19
CA TYR A 77 -5.81 5.66 -11.37
C TYR A 77 -6.90 6.12 -10.40
N ASN A 78 -7.26 5.30 -9.40
CA ASN A 78 -8.29 5.59 -8.41
C ASN A 78 -7.92 5.03 -7.03
N ILE A 79 -7.05 5.76 -6.33
CA ILE A 79 -6.54 5.41 -4.99
C ILE A 79 -7.06 6.45 -3.99
N SER A 80 -7.60 5.99 -2.86
CA SER A 80 -8.15 6.84 -1.80
C SER A 80 -7.41 6.62 -0.46
N LYS A 81 -7.34 7.65 0.38
CA LYS A 81 -6.61 7.67 1.67
C LYS A 81 -7.33 8.49 2.73
#